data_AF-A0A2V9Q4J7-F1
#
_entry.id   AF-A0A2V9Q4J7-F1
#
_cell.length_a   1.000
_cell.length_b   1.000
_cell.length_c   1.000
_cell.angle_alpha   90.00
_cell.angle_beta   90.00
_cell.angle_gamma   90.00
#
_symmetry.space_group_name_H-M   'P 1'
#
loop_
_entity.id
_entity.type
_entity.pdbx_description
1 polymer ?
#
loop_
_entity_poly.entity_id
_entity_poly.type
_entity_poly.pdbx_seq_one_letter_code
_entity_poly.pdbx_strand_id
1 'polypeptide(L)'
;MGCSSNIWRFSTKAPNAFGAARPSKTNATLVERRYNHQRPDTMISEDEARAKILETIQRLSTRQIPLADALDCFTAEDCFARLPLPNFDNSAMDGYAVVASSCARGKRLRVVGEQPAGLDRQLRVGAGEAVRIFTGAPMPDGADAVVMQEDVMREGSEILLNVDVNVGEFVRRRG
;
A
#
# COMPACT_ATOMS: atom_id res chain seq x y z
N MET A 1 -7.74 -11.45 13.60
CA MET A 1 -6.45 -11.39 14.33
C MET A 1 -5.76 -10.09 13.92
N GLY A 2 -5.69 -9.15 14.87
CA GLY A 2 -5.46 -7.72 14.62
C GLY A 2 -4.03 -7.40 14.17
N CYS A 3 -3.94 -6.50 13.19
CA CYS A 3 -2.69 -5.91 12.74
C CYS A 3 -2.41 -4.68 13.61
N SER A 4 -1.50 -4.82 14.57
CA SER A 4 -1.04 -3.72 15.43
C SER A 4 0.22 -3.12 14.81
N SER A 5 0.15 -1.88 14.34
CA SER A 5 1.30 -1.16 13.78
C SER A 5 1.66 0.01 14.69
N ASN A 6 2.95 0.12 15.02
CA ASN A 6 3.51 1.11 15.94
C ASN A 6 3.72 2.45 15.24
N ILE A 7 2.99 3.49 15.65
CA ILE A 7 2.91 4.74 14.90
C ILE A 7 3.01 5.99 15.83
N TRP A 8 3.90 6.93 15.50
CA TRP A 8 4.41 8.06 16.30
C TRP A 8 3.75 9.45 16.09
N ARG A 9 3.10 10.08 17.07
CA ARG A 9 2.56 11.45 16.90
C ARG A 9 3.42 12.53 17.57
N PHE A 10 3.76 13.61 16.85
CA PHE A 10 4.21 14.88 17.44
C PHE A 10 3.01 15.78 17.74
N SER A 11 2.82 16.17 19.01
CA SER A 11 1.78 17.12 19.43
C SER A 11 2.37 18.50 19.66
N THR A 12 2.21 19.40 18.69
CA THR A 12 2.52 20.83 18.81
C THR A 12 1.34 21.58 19.44
N LYS A 13 1.15 21.46 20.75
CA LYS A 13 0.20 22.32 21.49
C LYS A 13 0.89 23.01 22.65
N ALA A 14 1.38 24.22 22.41
CA ALA A 14 1.73 25.17 23.46
C ALA A 14 0.46 25.85 23.98
N PRO A 15 0.16 25.83 25.29
CA PRO A 15 -0.91 26.66 25.83
C PRO A 15 -0.40 28.08 26.10
N ASN A 16 -1.07 29.03 25.46
CA ASN A 16 -0.95 30.46 25.65
C ASN A 16 -1.75 30.85 26.91
N ALA A 17 -1.12 31.47 27.91
CA ALA A 17 -1.85 32.09 29.02
C ALA A 17 -1.05 33.26 29.62
N PHE A 18 -1.30 34.46 29.08
CA PHE A 18 -0.99 35.74 29.71
C PHE A 18 -2.10 36.03 30.74
N GLY A 19 -1.76 36.15 32.02
CA GLY A 19 -2.68 36.51 33.10
C GLY A 19 -1.95 37.26 34.20
N ALA A 20 -2.25 38.55 34.32
CA ALA A 20 -1.58 39.49 35.21
C ALA A 20 -2.00 39.35 36.68
N ALA A 21 -1.03 39.39 37.60
CA ALA A 21 -1.22 39.77 39.00
C ALA A 21 0.07 40.41 39.52
N ARG A 22 0.00 41.66 40.01
CA ARG A 22 1.11 42.33 40.72
C ARG A 22 1.02 42.00 42.21
N PRO A 23 2.08 41.52 42.87
CA PRO A 23 2.20 41.60 44.32
C PRO A 23 2.98 42.83 44.77
N SER A 24 2.63 43.25 45.99
CA SER A 24 3.03 44.45 46.72
C SER A 24 4.49 44.49 47.14
N LYS A 25 4.99 45.72 47.28
CA LYS A 25 6.32 46.11 47.77
C LYS A 25 6.64 45.44 49.11
N THR A 26 7.65 44.57 49.13
CA THR A 26 8.33 44.15 50.37
C THR A 26 9.83 44.07 50.09
N ASN A 27 10.62 44.66 50.98
CA ASN A 27 12.05 44.93 50.87
C ASN A 27 12.88 43.75 50.32
N ALA A 28 13.40 43.91 49.10
CA ALA A 28 14.39 43.00 48.53
C ALA A 28 15.78 43.59 48.74
N THR A 29 16.53 43.01 49.66
CA THR A 29 17.98 43.14 49.75
C THR A 29 18.56 42.89 48.36
N LEU A 30 19.24 43.88 47.79
CA LEU A 30 19.94 43.78 46.50
C LEU A 30 21.08 42.77 46.63
N VAL A 31 20.78 41.50 46.38
CA VAL A 31 21.79 40.53 45.98
C VAL A 31 21.97 40.74 44.49
N GLU A 32 22.96 41.55 44.12
CA GLU A 32 23.47 41.64 42.75
C GLU A 32 23.95 40.25 42.32
N ARG A 33 23.03 39.40 41.83
CA ARG A 33 23.41 38.27 41.00
C ARG A 33 23.91 38.87 39.69
N ARG A 34 25.21 39.11 39.64
CA ARG A 34 25.95 39.27 38.39
C ARG A 34 25.65 38.03 37.54
N TYR A 35 24.67 38.13 36.65
CA TYR A 35 24.54 37.18 35.56
C TYR A 35 25.78 37.38 34.70
N ASN A 36 26.76 36.52 34.94
CA ASN A 36 27.99 36.45 34.17
C ASN A 36 27.59 36.08 32.74
N HIS A 37 27.37 37.07 31.88
CA HIS A 37 27.06 36.88 30.47
C HIS A 37 28.36 36.53 29.74
N GLN A 38 28.95 35.39 30.08
CA GLN A 38 29.95 34.76 29.24
C GLN A 38 29.21 34.32 27.97
N ARG A 39 29.22 35.16 26.94
CA ARG A 39 28.90 34.70 25.59
C ARG A 39 29.95 33.63 25.27
N PRO A 40 29.58 32.39 24.91
CA PRO A 40 30.58 31.47 24.38
C PRO A 40 31.19 32.13 23.13
N ASP A 41 32.48 32.43 23.18
CA ASP A 41 33.25 33.23 22.21
C ASP A 41 33.51 32.49 20.88
N THR A 42 32.59 31.64 20.43
CA THR A 42 32.74 30.98 19.13
C THR A 42 31.38 30.83 18.47
N MET A 43 31.12 31.69 17.47
CA MET A 43 30.05 31.43 16.52
C MET A 43 30.39 30.14 15.77
N ILE A 44 29.53 29.14 15.94
CA ILE A 44 29.58 27.89 15.20
C ILE A 44 28.76 28.02 13.92
N SER A 45 29.09 27.22 12.91
CA SER A 45 28.29 27.18 11.67
C SER A 45 26.90 26.58 11.92
N GLU A 46 25.98 26.80 10.98
CA GLU A 46 24.65 26.18 11.01
C GLU A 46 24.74 24.65 11.08
N ASP A 47 25.60 24.04 10.28
CA ASP A 47 25.80 22.58 10.25
C ASP A 47 26.36 22.06 11.57
N GLU A 48 27.31 22.77 12.19
CA GLU A 48 27.87 22.40 13.48
C GLU A 48 26.81 22.51 14.59
N ALA A 49 25.98 23.56 14.57
CA ALA A 49 24.87 23.71 15.49
C ALA A 49 23.85 22.57 15.33
N ARG A 50 23.49 22.24 14.09
CA ARG A 50 22.56 21.16 13.77
C ARG A 50 23.09 19.80 14.23
N ALA A 51 24.36 19.50 13.99
CA ALA A 51 25.00 18.26 14.43
C ALA A 51 24.95 18.11 15.96
N LYS A 52 25.37 19.16 16.70
CA LYS A 52 25.33 19.15 18.18
C LYS A 52 23.92 18.96 18.74
N ILE A 53 22.91 19.56 18.11
CA ILE A 53 21.50 19.36 18.48
C ILE A 53 21.10 17.89 18.28
N LEU A 54 21.40 17.32 17.12
CA LEU A 54 21.04 15.93 16.81
C LEU A 54 21.77 14.92 17.70
N GLU A 55 23.02 15.18 18.09
CA GLU A 55 23.80 14.35 19.02
C GLU A 55 23.17 14.29 20.43
N THR A 56 22.44 15.34 20.82
CA THR A 56 21.84 15.43 22.16
C THR A 56 20.43 14.82 22.20
N ILE A 57 19.78 14.64 21.05
CA ILE A 57 18.40 14.13 20.97
C ILE A 57 18.39 12.61 21.06
N GLN A 58 17.63 12.08 22.02
CA GLN A 58 17.37 10.65 22.11
C GLN A 58 16.13 10.26 21.30
N ARG A 59 16.15 9.04 20.74
CA ARG A 59 14.97 8.45 20.14
C ARG A 59 13.90 8.26 21.22
N LEU A 60 12.66 8.59 20.89
CA LEU A 60 11.52 8.39 21.77
C LEU A 60 11.23 6.88 21.95
N SER A 61 10.28 6.52 22.82
CA SER A 61 9.76 5.14 22.99
C SER A 61 8.55 4.81 22.11
N THR A 62 8.55 3.65 21.45
CA THR A 62 7.52 3.26 20.46
C THR A 62 6.18 2.93 21.14
N ARG A 63 5.08 3.04 20.38
CA ARG A 63 3.74 2.69 20.86
C ARG A 63 2.87 2.10 19.76
N GLN A 64 2.02 1.12 20.11
CA GLN A 64 1.02 0.56 19.21
C GLN A 64 -0.19 1.47 19.18
N ILE A 65 -0.64 1.86 18.00
CA ILE A 65 -1.88 2.60 17.84
C ILE A 65 -2.71 2.00 16.69
N PRO A 66 -4.04 2.20 16.70
CA PRO A 66 -4.87 1.84 15.56
C PRO A 66 -4.43 2.58 14.30
N LEU A 67 -4.56 1.93 13.14
CA LEU A 67 -4.22 2.54 11.84
C LEU A 67 -5.04 3.81 11.56
N ALA A 68 -6.25 3.93 12.13
CA ALA A 68 -7.07 5.13 11.99
C ALA A 68 -6.45 6.37 12.68
N ASP A 69 -5.63 6.17 13.71
CA ASP A 69 -4.97 7.24 14.48
C ASP A 69 -3.53 7.48 14.01
N ALA A 70 -3.12 6.78 12.95
CA ALA A 70 -1.77 6.73 12.41
C ALA A 70 -1.36 7.95 11.59
N LEU A 71 -2.30 8.83 11.24
CA LEU A 71 -2.00 9.97 10.41
C LEU A 71 -0.99 10.89 11.12
N ASP A 72 -0.09 11.50 10.34
CA ASP A 72 0.99 12.38 10.82
C ASP A 72 2.02 11.71 11.73
N CYS A 73 2.21 10.42 11.51
CA CYS A 73 3.09 9.64 12.33
C CYS A 73 4.06 8.79 11.51
N PHE A 74 5.19 8.44 12.15
CA PHE A 74 6.23 7.62 11.54
C PHE A 74 6.08 6.15 11.92
N THR A 75 6.57 5.24 11.08
CA THR A 75 6.71 3.82 11.45
C THR A 75 7.90 3.64 12.38
N ALA A 76 7.76 2.76 13.36
CA ALA A 76 8.86 2.41 14.25
C ALA A 76 9.85 1.40 13.64
N GLU A 77 9.38 0.60 12.68
CA GLU A 77 10.09 -0.50 12.04
C GLU A 77 9.64 -0.65 10.58
N ASP A 78 10.39 -1.43 9.82
CA ASP A 78 10.07 -1.75 8.44
C ASP A 78 8.76 -2.57 8.36
N CYS A 79 7.90 -2.20 7.42
CA CYS A 79 6.60 -2.86 7.22
C CYS A 79 6.67 -3.81 6.02
N PHE A 80 6.67 -5.12 6.30
CA PHE A 80 6.69 -6.15 5.26
C PHE A 80 5.28 -6.69 4.96
N ALA A 81 5.00 -6.95 3.68
CA ALA A 81 3.78 -7.63 3.27
C ALA A 81 3.76 -9.06 3.83
N ARG A 82 2.65 -9.43 4.49
CA ARG A 82 2.48 -10.78 5.07
C ARG A 82 1.87 -11.78 4.08
N LEU A 83 1.32 -11.29 2.98
CA LEU A 83 0.64 -12.06 1.94
C LEU A 83 1.01 -11.44 0.58
N PRO A 84 1.09 -12.25 -0.48
CA PRO A 84 1.23 -11.73 -1.84
C PRO A 84 -0.02 -10.98 -2.26
N LEU A 85 0.13 -9.98 -3.12
CA LEU A 85 -0.98 -9.22 -3.66
C LEU A 85 -0.79 -9.01 -5.17
N PRO A 86 -1.53 -9.74 -6.03
CA PRO A 86 -2.68 -10.58 -5.69
C PRO A 86 -2.32 -11.92 -5.03
N ASN A 87 -3.27 -12.49 -4.26
CA ASN A 87 -3.08 -13.76 -3.54
C ASN A 87 -2.94 -14.99 -4.46
N PHE A 88 -3.45 -14.90 -5.68
CA PHE A 88 -3.50 -15.92 -6.71
C PHE A 88 -3.49 -15.25 -8.10
N ASP A 89 -3.16 -16.03 -9.13
CA ASP A 89 -3.25 -15.56 -10.51
C ASP A 89 -4.70 -15.24 -10.86
N ASN A 90 -4.97 -14.04 -11.33
CA ASN A 90 -6.32 -13.59 -11.63
C ASN A 90 -6.42 -12.84 -12.96
N SER A 91 -7.65 -12.74 -13.47
CA SER A 91 -7.92 -12.00 -14.69
C SER A 91 -7.79 -10.49 -14.46
N ALA A 92 -7.08 -9.81 -15.36
CA ALA A 92 -7.00 -8.35 -15.40
C ALA A 92 -8.25 -7.71 -16.04
N MET A 93 -9.03 -8.48 -16.81
CA MET A 93 -10.12 -8.02 -17.66
C MET A 93 -11.32 -8.98 -17.61
N ASP A 94 -12.46 -8.54 -18.14
CA ASP A 94 -13.60 -9.42 -18.41
C ASP A 94 -13.42 -10.08 -19.79
N GLY A 95 -13.64 -11.39 -19.87
CA GLY A 95 -13.30 -12.12 -21.08
C GLY A 95 -13.40 -13.62 -20.96
N TYR A 96 -12.46 -14.31 -21.61
CA TYR A 96 -12.39 -15.75 -21.68
C TYR A 96 -10.99 -16.24 -21.36
N ALA A 97 -10.85 -17.04 -20.31
CA ALA A 97 -9.64 -17.75 -19.98
C ALA A 97 -9.44 -18.91 -20.96
N VAL A 98 -8.26 -19.00 -21.55
CA VAL A 98 -7.93 -19.90 -22.66
C VAL A 98 -6.53 -20.49 -22.50
N VAL A 99 -6.23 -21.49 -23.34
CA VAL A 99 -4.86 -21.95 -23.58
C VAL A 99 -4.34 -21.25 -24.84
N ALA A 100 -3.37 -20.35 -24.70
CA ALA A 100 -2.87 -19.47 -25.76
C ALA A 100 -2.32 -20.25 -26.97
N SER A 101 -1.63 -21.37 -26.75
CA SER A 101 -1.15 -22.25 -27.83
C SER A 101 -2.28 -22.85 -28.68
N SER A 102 -3.51 -22.84 -28.15
CA SER A 102 -4.72 -23.29 -28.82
C SER A 102 -5.47 -22.14 -29.48
N CYS A 103 -4.96 -20.91 -29.46
CA CYS A 103 -5.62 -19.71 -29.96
C CYS A 103 -4.94 -19.19 -31.22
N ALA A 104 -5.76 -18.68 -32.13
CA ALA A 104 -5.36 -17.93 -33.33
C ALA A 104 -6.57 -17.14 -33.82
N ARG A 105 -6.34 -16.02 -34.50
CA ARG A 105 -7.43 -15.28 -35.16
C ARG A 105 -8.26 -16.22 -36.05
N GLY A 106 -9.58 -16.12 -35.95
CA GLY A 106 -10.55 -16.93 -36.70
C GLY A 106 -10.80 -18.32 -36.11
N LYS A 107 -10.13 -18.71 -35.02
CA LYS A 107 -10.36 -19.99 -34.37
C LYS A 107 -11.58 -19.96 -33.46
N ARG A 108 -12.32 -21.07 -33.43
CA ARG A 108 -13.46 -21.29 -32.54
C ARG A 108 -13.04 -22.07 -31.31
N LEU A 109 -13.52 -21.64 -30.14
CA LEU A 109 -13.31 -22.32 -28.86
C LEU A 109 -14.66 -22.60 -28.19
N ARG A 110 -14.77 -23.75 -27.53
CA ARG A 110 -15.97 -24.14 -26.78
C ARG A 110 -15.92 -23.57 -25.37
N VAL A 111 -16.94 -22.83 -24.96
CA VAL A 111 -17.03 -22.35 -23.59
C VAL A 111 -17.61 -23.42 -22.69
N VAL A 112 -16.84 -23.82 -21.68
CA VAL A 112 -17.14 -24.95 -20.81
C VAL A 112 -17.60 -24.55 -19.41
N GLY A 113 -17.54 -23.26 -19.09
CA GLY A 113 -17.97 -22.76 -17.79
C GLY A 113 -17.81 -21.25 -17.63
N GLU A 114 -18.09 -20.79 -16.43
CA GLU A 114 -17.99 -19.39 -16.03
C GLU A 114 -17.37 -19.27 -14.63
N GLN A 115 -16.34 -18.43 -14.51
CA GLN A 115 -15.54 -18.20 -13.32
C GLN A 115 -15.80 -16.76 -12.78
N PRO A 116 -16.66 -16.60 -11.75
CA PRO A 116 -16.95 -15.29 -11.17
C PRO A 116 -15.77 -14.77 -10.34
N ALA A 117 -15.79 -13.46 -10.05
CA ALA A 117 -14.88 -12.86 -9.08
C ALA A 117 -15.11 -13.43 -7.67
N GLY A 118 -14.02 -13.57 -6.90
CA GLY A 118 -14.07 -14.06 -5.52
C GLY A 118 -14.07 -15.58 -5.40
N LEU A 119 -15.20 -16.24 -5.70
CA LEU A 119 -15.34 -17.69 -5.51
C LEU A 119 -14.60 -18.47 -6.59
N ASP A 120 -13.58 -19.22 -6.21
CA ASP A 120 -12.95 -20.22 -7.09
C ASP A 120 -13.89 -21.41 -7.30
N ARG A 121 -14.26 -21.67 -8.56
CA ARG A 121 -15.10 -22.82 -8.94
C ARG A 121 -14.27 -24.05 -9.35
N GLN A 122 -12.94 -23.98 -9.25
CA GLN A 122 -12.02 -25.06 -9.62
C GLN A 122 -12.27 -25.57 -11.04
N LEU A 123 -12.59 -24.63 -11.93
CA LEU A 123 -12.80 -24.93 -13.34
C LEU A 123 -11.46 -25.24 -14.01
N ARG A 124 -11.52 -26.01 -15.09
CA ARG A 124 -10.36 -26.35 -15.91
C ARG A 124 -10.64 -25.99 -17.35
N VAL A 125 -9.62 -25.52 -18.06
CA VAL A 125 -9.68 -25.26 -19.50
C VAL A 125 -8.64 -26.13 -20.22
N GLY A 126 -9.09 -26.84 -21.26
CA GLY A 126 -8.25 -27.59 -22.17
C GLY A 126 -7.98 -26.86 -23.49
N ALA A 127 -7.20 -27.51 -24.37
CA ALA A 127 -6.99 -27.01 -25.72
C ALA A 127 -8.30 -26.97 -26.52
N GLY A 128 -8.60 -25.84 -27.16
CA GLY A 128 -9.85 -25.65 -27.89
C GLY A 128 -11.05 -25.27 -27.01
N GLU A 129 -10.83 -25.09 -25.70
CA GLU A 129 -11.86 -24.68 -24.75
C GLU A 129 -11.61 -23.27 -24.21
N ALA A 130 -12.64 -22.69 -23.62
CA ALA A 130 -12.61 -21.40 -22.98
C ALA A 130 -13.49 -21.41 -21.72
N VAL A 131 -13.13 -20.62 -20.73
CA VAL A 131 -13.99 -20.36 -19.55
C VAL A 131 -14.27 -18.88 -19.52
N ARG A 132 -15.55 -18.48 -19.48
CA ARG A 132 -15.89 -17.07 -19.28
C ARG A 132 -15.35 -16.64 -17.92
N ILE A 133 -14.61 -15.55 -17.87
CA ILE A 133 -13.95 -15.08 -16.66
C ILE A 133 -14.19 -13.58 -16.47
N PHE A 134 -14.31 -13.16 -15.21
CA PHE A 134 -14.48 -11.75 -14.85
C PHE A 134 -13.23 -11.20 -14.16
N THR A 135 -13.11 -9.89 -14.14
CA THR A 135 -11.99 -9.16 -13.55
C THR A 135 -11.80 -9.55 -12.08
N GLY A 136 -10.57 -9.90 -11.70
CA GLY A 136 -10.22 -10.33 -10.35
C GLY A 136 -10.62 -11.77 -10.01
N ALA A 137 -11.27 -12.49 -10.92
CA ALA A 137 -11.56 -13.91 -10.75
C ALA A 137 -10.29 -14.76 -10.84
N PRO A 138 -10.18 -15.84 -10.04
CA PRO A 138 -9.09 -16.80 -10.13
C PRO A 138 -8.96 -17.38 -11.54
N MET A 139 -7.74 -17.56 -12.03
CA MET A 139 -7.49 -18.25 -13.30
C MET A 139 -7.90 -19.74 -13.18
N PRO A 140 -8.67 -20.29 -14.14
CA PRO A 140 -8.99 -21.72 -14.18
C PRO A 140 -7.74 -22.55 -14.43
N ASP A 141 -7.75 -23.78 -13.97
CA ASP A 141 -6.64 -24.72 -14.18
C ASP A 141 -6.38 -24.94 -15.67
N GLY A 142 -5.10 -24.82 -16.06
CA GLY A 142 -4.66 -24.98 -17.44
C GLY A 142 -4.73 -23.70 -18.29
N ALA A 143 -5.43 -22.66 -17.84
CA ALA A 143 -5.46 -21.37 -18.54
C ALA A 143 -4.12 -20.66 -18.38
N ASP A 144 -3.60 -20.09 -19.46
CA ASP A 144 -2.35 -19.32 -19.46
C ASP A 144 -2.53 -17.90 -20.02
N ALA A 145 -3.71 -17.56 -20.53
CA ALA A 145 -4.07 -16.24 -21.02
C ALA A 145 -5.57 -15.96 -20.86
N VAL A 146 -5.93 -14.68 -20.95
CA VAL A 146 -7.33 -14.23 -21.08
C VAL A 146 -7.45 -13.46 -22.39
N VAL A 147 -8.51 -13.69 -23.15
CA VAL A 147 -8.91 -12.82 -24.28
C VAL A 147 -10.08 -11.96 -23.86
N MET A 148 -10.03 -10.65 -24.17
CA MET A 148 -11.11 -9.71 -23.85
C MET A 148 -12.42 -10.13 -24.51
N GLN A 149 -13.55 -9.91 -23.85
CA GLN A 149 -14.86 -10.24 -24.42
C GLN A 149 -15.16 -9.41 -25.69
N GLU A 150 -14.57 -8.21 -25.80
CA GLU A 150 -14.69 -7.31 -26.94
C GLU A 150 -13.99 -7.86 -28.19
N ASP A 151 -12.95 -8.68 -28.01
CA ASP A 151 -12.14 -9.27 -29.08
C ASP A 151 -12.65 -10.64 -29.54
N VAL A 152 -13.85 -11.04 -29.09
CA VAL A 152 -14.47 -12.29 -29.50
C VAL A 152 -15.92 -12.09 -29.90
N MET A 153 -16.39 -12.93 -30.83
CA MET A 153 -17.80 -13.05 -31.14
C MET A 153 -18.36 -14.29 -30.44
N ARG A 154 -19.40 -14.11 -29.62
CA ARG A 154 -20.06 -15.20 -28.88
C ARG A 154 -21.23 -15.76 -29.67
N GLU A 155 -21.22 -17.06 -29.94
CA GLU A 155 -22.31 -17.79 -30.61
C GLU A 155 -22.71 -19.02 -29.78
N GLY A 156 -23.79 -18.90 -28.99
CA GLY A 156 -24.30 -20.00 -28.17
C GLY A 156 -23.27 -20.49 -27.16
N SER A 157 -22.74 -21.70 -27.37
CA SER A 157 -21.69 -22.31 -26.53
C SER A 157 -20.27 -22.08 -27.05
N GLU A 158 -20.07 -21.43 -28.19
CA GLU A 158 -18.75 -21.18 -28.79
C GLU A 158 -18.37 -19.70 -28.81
N ILE A 159 -17.07 -19.41 -28.89
CA ILE A 159 -16.53 -18.08 -29.19
C ILE A 159 -15.65 -18.16 -30.43
N LEU A 160 -15.69 -17.11 -31.26
CA LEU A 160 -14.78 -16.90 -32.38
C LEU A 160 -13.79 -15.80 -32.00
N LEU A 161 -12.49 -16.09 -32.09
CA LEU A 161 -11.43 -15.14 -31.77
C LEU A 161 -11.21 -14.16 -32.93
N ASN A 162 -11.21 -12.85 -32.67
CA ASN A 162 -10.87 -11.83 -33.66
C ASN A 162 -9.40 -11.40 -33.61
N VAL A 163 -8.67 -11.87 -32.60
CA VAL A 163 -7.27 -11.54 -32.32
C VAL A 163 -6.45 -12.82 -32.13
N ASP A 164 -5.14 -12.69 -32.28
CA ASP A 164 -4.19 -13.68 -31.78
C ASP A 164 -3.97 -13.46 -30.28
N VAL A 165 -3.67 -14.51 -29.53
CA VAL A 165 -3.55 -14.47 -28.07
C VAL A 165 -2.17 -14.92 -27.66
N ASN A 166 -1.47 -14.13 -26.85
CA ASN A 166 -0.16 -14.46 -26.32
C ASN A 166 -0.25 -15.07 -24.92
N VAL A 167 0.76 -15.87 -24.56
CA VAL A 167 0.86 -16.43 -23.20
C VAL A 167 1.00 -15.29 -22.18
N GLY A 168 0.21 -15.36 -21.11
CA GLY A 168 0.22 -14.38 -20.02
C GLY A 168 -0.59 -13.11 -20.27
N GLU A 169 -1.25 -13.01 -21.43
CA GLU A 169 -2.03 -11.83 -21.79
C GLU A 169 -3.22 -11.65 -20.83
N PHE A 170 -3.33 -10.43 -20.28
CA PHE A 170 -4.33 -10.06 -19.27
C PHE A 170 -4.38 -10.95 -18.01
N VAL A 171 -3.29 -11.63 -17.66
CA VAL A 171 -3.16 -12.37 -16.40
C VAL A 171 -2.33 -11.57 -15.39
N ARG A 172 -2.90 -11.24 -14.23
CA ARG A 172 -2.15 -10.71 -13.10
C ARG A 172 -1.64 -11.89 -12.28
N ARG A 173 -0.32 -12.09 -12.29
CA ARG A 173 0.32 -13.16 -11.53
C ARG A 173 0.33 -12.85 -10.04
N ARG A 174 0.27 -13.90 -9.22
CA ARG A 174 0.47 -13.84 -7.78
C ARG A 174 1.84 -13.24 -7.45
N GLY A 175 1.87 -12.30 -6.49
CA GLY A 175 3.11 -11.70 -6.02
C GLY A 175 2.93 -10.26 -5.64
#